data_AF-A0A7S2A5B1-F1
#
_entry.id   AF-A0A7S2A5B1-F1
#
_cell.length_a   1.000
_cell.length_b   1.000
_cell.length_c   1.000
_cell.angle_alpha   90.00
_cell.angle_beta   90.00
_cell.angle_gamma   90.00
#
_symmetry.space_group_name_H-M   'P 1'
#
loop_
_entity.id
_entity.type
_entity.pdbx_description
1 polymer ?
#
loop_
_entity_poly.entity_id
_entity_poly.type
_entity_poly.pdbx_seq_one_letter_code
_entity_poly.pdbx_strand_id
1 'polypeptide(L)'
;NKRTKELLLSLNCNVETPNRIWGVRMREELASFLDEMEKGRDEVGFQTIEKEIEPAMTSFQYTSLSNEVIIGGVYVRIFNSLGGGREGIRDISDCSLFAKELLLFIARSLDGSDVVSGRSILSTTTQEKEGDETKDDMEKDTHWMSVSDKRFAMAVTALRLLVRVDGLVDDVVCDEKSHGPAVLFMLMELPQDCEAFDISSDILSLMSPKQIFAEAVSRQGELWRLLKVLERQDEGEKNDPPSSSIQSKEEGEQDADLARQTAKRQERGWAFLESLVSTPAVANAIVNSSGWLELLGILVGYSGFTKLWAGRQGSAKTLSRLLWDPNIGAIAAPLLHKFLPTALVVLLKDEGADAMLRVFDKESETPELIWDSEMRMELRTAVGEQLDKCFENRQANGGGGGKF
;
A
#
# COMPACT_ATOMS: atom_id res chain seq x y z
N ASN A 1 -42.94 19.80 -16.13
CA ASN A 1 -42.53 18.39 -15.91
C ASN A 1 -41.34 17.97 -16.79
N LYS A 2 -40.21 18.71 -16.79
CA LYS A 2 -39.00 18.31 -17.54
C LYS A 2 -38.39 17.01 -16.98
N ARG A 3 -38.37 16.88 -15.65
CA ARG A 3 -37.91 15.67 -14.93
C ARG A 3 -38.60 14.38 -15.36
N THR A 4 -39.93 14.38 -15.55
CA THR A 4 -40.66 13.15 -15.95
C THR A 4 -40.28 12.69 -17.36
N LYS A 5 -40.08 13.62 -18.29
CA LYS A 5 -39.66 13.31 -19.66
C LYS A 5 -38.21 12.79 -19.69
N GLU A 6 -37.33 13.38 -18.89
CA GLU A 6 -35.94 12.93 -18.74
C GLU A 6 -35.86 11.53 -18.10
N LEU A 7 -36.69 11.25 -17.09
CA LEU A 7 -36.79 9.90 -16.49
C LEU A 7 -37.27 8.87 -17.51
N LEU A 8 -38.34 9.15 -18.24
CA LEU A 8 -38.85 8.25 -19.28
C LEU A 8 -37.84 8.03 -20.42
N LEU A 9 -37.07 9.05 -20.79
CA LEU A 9 -35.97 8.89 -21.74
C LEU A 9 -34.87 8.00 -21.16
N SER A 10 -34.47 8.22 -19.90
CA SER A 10 -33.45 7.38 -19.24
C SER A 10 -33.88 5.93 -19.09
N LEU A 11 -35.17 5.67 -18.87
CA LEU A 11 -35.72 4.31 -18.79
C LEU A 11 -35.80 3.63 -20.15
N ASN A 12 -35.92 4.39 -21.25
CA ASN A 12 -36.04 3.81 -22.60
C ASN A 12 -34.74 3.82 -23.40
N CYS A 13 -33.67 4.44 -22.89
CA CYS A 13 -32.36 4.47 -23.50
C CYS A 13 -31.38 3.57 -22.73
N ASN A 14 -30.31 3.13 -23.39
CA ASN A 14 -29.20 2.53 -22.68
C ASN A 14 -28.39 3.64 -22.01
N VAL A 15 -28.05 3.46 -20.74
CA VAL A 15 -27.21 4.38 -19.98
C VAL A 15 -26.14 3.58 -19.25
N GLU A 16 -24.89 3.91 -19.50
CA GLU A 16 -23.74 3.40 -18.77
C GLU A 16 -22.92 4.59 -18.30
N THR A 17 -23.04 4.93 -17.03
CA THR A 17 -22.24 5.95 -16.35
C THR A 17 -21.72 5.38 -15.03
N PRO A 18 -20.66 5.97 -14.44
CA PRO A 18 -20.10 5.49 -13.18
C PRO A 18 -21.12 5.36 -12.03
N ASN A 19 -22.24 6.09 -12.05
CA ASN A 19 -23.28 5.97 -11.02
C ASN A 19 -24.53 5.19 -11.48
N ARG A 20 -24.63 4.79 -12.75
CA ARG A 20 -25.85 4.16 -13.28
C ARG A 20 -25.56 3.23 -14.44
N ILE A 21 -26.03 1.99 -14.32
CA ILE A 21 -26.09 1.02 -15.40
C ILE A 21 -27.56 0.74 -15.70
N TRP A 22 -27.95 0.92 -16.96
CA TRP A 22 -29.27 0.59 -17.45
C TRP A 22 -29.18 0.16 -18.92
N GLY A 23 -29.35 -1.13 -19.17
CA GLY A 23 -29.21 -1.72 -20.50
C GLY A 23 -30.50 -2.35 -21.03
N VAL A 24 -30.46 -2.84 -22.27
CA VAL A 24 -31.54 -3.64 -22.85
C VAL A 24 -31.79 -4.91 -22.03
N ARG A 25 -30.72 -5.60 -21.61
CA ARG A 25 -30.83 -6.83 -20.80
C ARG A 25 -31.53 -6.60 -19.46
N MET A 26 -31.18 -5.53 -18.75
CA MET A 26 -31.84 -5.18 -17.49
C MET A 26 -33.33 -4.86 -17.69
N ARG A 27 -33.69 -4.23 -18.82
CA ARG A 27 -35.09 -4.00 -19.18
C ARG A 27 -35.84 -5.30 -19.44
N GLU A 28 -35.23 -6.22 -20.17
CA GLU A 28 -35.81 -7.54 -20.45
C GLU A 28 -35.96 -8.37 -19.17
N GLU A 29 -34.97 -8.35 -18.28
CA GLU A 29 -35.01 -9.00 -16.97
C GLU A 29 -36.13 -8.42 -16.09
N LEU A 30 -36.24 -7.09 -16.01
CA LEU A 30 -37.30 -6.43 -15.25
C LEU A 30 -38.68 -6.72 -15.85
N ALA A 31 -38.83 -6.66 -17.19
CA ALA A 31 -40.09 -6.95 -17.86
C ALA A 31 -40.53 -8.40 -17.64
N SER A 32 -39.60 -9.37 -17.77
CA SER A 32 -39.88 -10.78 -17.53
C SER A 32 -40.30 -11.04 -16.08
N PHE A 33 -39.63 -10.39 -15.13
CA PHE A 33 -39.98 -10.47 -13.73
C PHE A 33 -41.37 -9.89 -13.44
N LEU A 34 -41.71 -8.73 -14.02
CA LEU A 34 -43.03 -8.12 -13.88
C LEU A 34 -44.12 -9.00 -14.50
N ASP A 35 -43.86 -9.63 -15.65
CA ASP A 35 -44.78 -10.58 -16.29
C ASP A 35 -45.03 -11.81 -15.41
N GLU A 36 -44.00 -12.31 -14.71
CA GLU A 36 -44.14 -13.41 -13.74
C GLU A 36 -44.93 -12.99 -12.50
N MET A 37 -44.66 -11.79 -11.98
CA MET A 37 -45.46 -11.21 -10.89
C MET A 37 -46.92 -11.05 -11.30
N GLU A 38 -47.20 -10.60 -12.52
CA GLU A 38 -48.57 -10.42 -13.03
C GLU A 38 -49.29 -11.76 -13.18
N LYS A 39 -48.63 -12.80 -13.73
CA LYS A 39 -49.20 -14.15 -13.82
C LYS A 39 -49.51 -14.78 -12.46
N GLY A 40 -48.79 -14.39 -11.41
CA GLY A 40 -48.98 -14.86 -10.04
C GLY A 40 -50.08 -14.13 -9.25
N ARG A 41 -50.69 -13.08 -9.81
CA ARG A 41 -51.75 -12.32 -9.12
C ARG A 41 -53.12 -12.98 -9.30
N ASP A 42 -53.86 -13.07 -8.20
CA ASP A 42 -55.30 -13.31 -8.25
C ASP A 42 -56.01 -12.07 -8.83
N GLU A 43 -57.02 -12.26 -9.69
CA GLU A 43 -57.76 -11.18 -10.38
C GLU A 43 -58.55 -10.23 -9.44
N VAL A 44 -58.48 -10.43 -8.12
CA VAL A 44 -59.35 -9.77 -7.14
C VAL A 44 -58.57 -8.86 -6.20
N GLY A 45 -58.52 -7.57 -6.56
CA GLY A 45 -58.19 -6.47 -5.66
C GLY A 45 -56.71 -6.07 -5.59
N PHE A 46 -56.46 -4.89 -4.99
CA PHE A 46 -55.11 -4.39 -4.71
C PHE A 46 -54.52 -5.16 -3.52
N GLN A 47 -53.30 -5.67 -3.66
CA GLN A 47 -52.57 -6.29 -2.56
C GLN A 47 -51.80 -5.23 -1.75
N THR A 48 -51.38 -5.56 -0.54
CA THR A 48 -50.55 -4.66 0.26
C THR A 48 -49.08 -4.80 -0.16
N ILE A 49 -48.29 -3.74 0.03
CA ILE A 49 -46.87 -3.67 -0.36
C ILE A 49 -46.08 -4.86 0.19
N GLU A 50 -46.39 -5.30 1.41
CA GLU A 50 -45.72 -6.40 2.11
C GLU A 50 -45.96 -7.76 1.44
N LYS A 51 -47.14 -7.98 0.84
CA LYS A 51 -47.45 -9.24 0.16
C LYS A 51 -46.90 -9.29 -1.27
N GLU A 52 -46.75 -8.14 -1.90
CA GLU A 52 -46.45 -8.03 -3.33
C GLU A 52 -44.96 -7.77 -3.59
N ILE A 53 -44.31 -6.96 -2.74
CA ILE A 53 -42.93 -6.48 -2.95
C ILE A 53 -41.92 -7.20 -2.05
N GLU A 54 -42.27 -7.56 -0.81
CA GLU A 54 -41.34 -8.19 0.15
C GLU A 54 -40.74 -9.54 -0.35
N PRO A 55 -41.53 -10.46 -0.95
CA PRO A 55 -40.99 -11.70 -1.54
C PRO A 55 -40.18 -11.44 -2.82
N ALA A 56 -40.55 -10.39 -3.55
CA ALA A 56 -39.95 -9.98 -4.82
C ALA A 56 -38.58 -9.32 -4.64
N MET A 57 -38.41 -8.47 -3.62
CA MET A 57 -37.14 -7.76 -3.36
C MET A 57 -36.00 -8.71 -2.97
N THR A 58 -36.33 -9.83 -2.32
CA THR A 58 -35.32 -10.78 -1.85
C THR A 58 -34.87 -11.76 -2.96
N SER A 59 -35.70 -11.96 -3.99
CA SER A 59 -35.47 -12.96 -5.05
C SER A 59 -34.95 -12.37 -6.35
N PHE A 60 -35.30 -11.13 -6.66
CA PHE A 60 -34.92 -10.48 -7.91
C PHE A 60 -33.58 -9.76 -7.79
N GLN A 61 -32.59 -10.21 -8.57
CA GLN A 61 -31.31 -9.53 -8.75
C GLN A 61 -30.96 -9.49 -10.24
N TYR A 62 -30.51 -8.33 -10.72
CA TYR A 62 -30.08 -8.20 -12.11
C TYR A 62 -28.81 -9.01 -12.35
N THR A 63 -28.83 -9.89 -13.36
CA THR A 63 -27.67 -10.71 -13.70
C THR A 63 -26.50 -9.86 -14.21
N SER A 64 -26.83 -8.70 -14.80
CA SER A 64 -25.86 -7.74 -15.31
C SER A 64 -25.13 -6.98 -14.21
N LEU A 65 -25.62 -6.99 -12.97
CA LEU A 65 -25.00 -6.28 -11.84
C LEU A 65 -24.28 -7.21 -10.85
N SER A 66 -24.53 -8.52 -10.90
CA SER A 66 -24.02 -9.48 -9.90
C SER A 66 -22.49 -9.61 -9.86
N ASN A 67 -21.80 -9.26 -10.94
CA ASN A 67 -20.33 -9.29 -11.02
C ASN A 67 -19.69 -7.89 -10.96
N GLU A 68 -20.48 -6.83 -10.79
CA GLU A 68 -19.97 -5.47 -10.72
C GLU A 68 -19.38 -5.17 -9.34
N VAL A 69 -18.35 -4.34 -9.33
CA VAL A 69 -17.75 -3.82 -8.09
C VAL A 69 -18.27 -2.41 -7.90
N ILE A 70 -19.09 -2.23 -6.87
CA ILE A 70 -19.65 -0.94 -6.50
C ILE A 70 -18.91 -0.47 -5.25
N ILE A 71 -18.25 0.69 -5.35
CA ILE A 71 -17.52 1.28 -4.22
C ILE A 71 -17.95 2.73 -4.10
N GLY A 72 -18.46 3.14 -2.94
CA GLY A 72 -18.99 4.48 -2.72
C GLY A 72 -20.11 4.87 -3.69
N GLY A 73 -20.92 3.90 -4.15
CA GLY A 73 -21.97 4.12 -5.15
C GLY A 73 -21.48 4.23 -6.61
N VAL A 74 -20.21 3.92 -6.86
CA VAL A 74 -19.59 4.02 -8.18
C VAL A 74 -19.27 2.63 -8.75
N TYR A 75 -19.74 2.36 -9.97
CA TYR A 75 -19.37 1.19 -10.78
C TYR A 75 -17.94 1.31 -11.29
N VAL A 76 -17.02 0.68 -10.57
CA VAL A 76 -15.56 0.80 -10.77
C VAL A 76 -15.14 0.43 -12.20
N ARG A 77 -15.79 -0.58 -12.80
CA ARG A 77 -15.52 -0.99 -14.18
C ARG A 77 -15.75 0.14 -15.19
N ILE A 78 -16.88 0.82 -15.07
CA ILE A 78 -17.25 1.91 -15.99
C ILE A 78 -16.31 3.08 -15.78
N PHE A 79 -16.06 3.44 -14.51
CA PHE A 79 -15.10 4.50 -14.20
C PHE A 79 -13.71 4.25 -14.83
N ASN A 80 -13.19 3.03 -14.70
CA ASN A 80 -11.90 2.66 -15.28
C ASN A 80 -11.93 2.68 -16.82
N SER A 81 -13.05 2.28 -17.45
CA SER A 81 -13.20 2.32 -18.91
C SER A 81 -13.19 3.73 -19.49
N LEU A 82 -13.63 4.73 -18.71
CA LEU A 82 -13.56 6.14 -19.07
C LEU A 82 -12.15 6.75 -18.86
N GLY A 83 -11.18 5.92 -18.46
CA GLY A 83 -9.77 6.28 -18.35
C GLY A 83 -9.47 7.30 -17.25
N GLY A 84 -10.39 7.52 -16.30
CA GLY A 84 -10.19 8.45 -15.18
C GLY A 84 -9.95 9.90 -15.58
N GLY A 85 -10.22 10.26 -16.83
CA GLY A 85 -10.09 11.62 -17.31
C GLY A 85 -11.20 12.52 -16.78
N ARG A 86 -11.23 13.77 -17.27
CA ARG A 86 -12.27 14.75 -16.94
C ARG A 86 -13.69 14.20 -17.16
N GLU A 87 -13.89 13.26 -18.06
CA GLU A 87 -15.19 12.67 -18.38
C GLU A 87 -15.69 11.72 -17.29
N GLY A 88 -14.85 10.79 -16.80
CA GLY A 88 -15.24 9.88 -15.72
C GLY A 88 -15.45 10.58 -14.37
N ILE A 89 -14.71 11.66 -14.12
CA ILE A 89 -14.80 12.46 -12.88
C ILE A 89 -16.04 13.34 -12.86
N ARG A 90 -16.47 13.88 -14.01
CA ARG A 90 -17.66 14.74 -14.12
C ARG A 90 -18.93 14.05 -13.65
N ASP A 91 -19.01 12.75 -13.86
CA ASP A 91 -20.19 11.97 -13.50
C ASP A 91 -20.15 11.49 -12.04
N ILE A 92 -19.01 11.61 -11.34
CA ILE A 92 -18.91 11.25 -9.94
C ILE A 92 -19.34 12.43 -9.07
N SER A 93 -20.32 12.17 -8.18
CA SER A 93 -20.87 13.19 -7.28
C SER A 93 -19.85 13.69 -6.26
N ASP A 94 -19.05 12.79 -5.69
CA ASP A 94 -18.03 13.11 -4.69
C ASP A 94 -16.80 12.20 -4.88
N CYS A 95 -15.74 12.76 -5.47
CA CYS A 95 -14.48 12.05 -5.72
C CYS A 95 -13.71 11.77 -4.43
N SER A 96 -13.88 12.60 -3.41
CA SER A 96 -13.22 12.46 -2.12
C SER A 96 -13.80 11.29 -1.34
N LEU A 97 -15.14 11.19 -1.29
CA LEU A 97 -15.82 10.04 -0.71
C LEU A 97 -15.46 8.75 -1.46
N PHE A 98 -15.48 8.80 -2.80
CA PHE A 98 -15.11 7.63 -3.61
C PHE A 98 -13.68 7.16 -3.34
N ALA A 99 -12.70 8.09 -3.27
CA ALA A 99 -11.32 7.77 -2.93
C ALA A 99 -11.17 7.15 -1.53
N LYS A 100 -11.91 7.68 -0.55
CA LYS A 100 -11.91 7.15 0.81
C LYS A 100 -12.47 5.73 0.86
N GLU A 101 -13.61 5.47 0.21
CA GLU A 101 -14.22 4.14 0.16
C GLU A 101 -13.33 3.15 -0.61
N LEU A 102 -12.63 3.59 -1.66
CA LEU A 102 -11.60 2.78 -2.34
C LEU A 102 -10.47 2.39 -1.39
N LEU A 103 -9.92 3.34 -0.63
CA LEU A 103 -8.85 3.07 0.33
C LEU A 103 -9.31 2.08 1.41
N LEU A 104 -10.53 2.25 1.95
CA LEU A 104 -11.10 1.35 2.94
C LEU A 104 -11.35 -0.05 2.37
N PHE A 105 -11.86 -0.15 1.14
CA PHE A 105 -12.06 -1.42 0.46
C PHE A 105 -10.72 -2.16 0.25
N ILE A 106 -9.69 -1.45 -0.21
CA ILE A 106 -8.35 -2.01 -0.40
C ILE A 106 -7.77 -2.45 0.94
N ALA A 107 -7.88 -1.62 1.99
CA ALA A 107 -7.43 -1.95 3.34
C ALA A 107 -8.08 -3.23 3.88
N ARG A 108 -9.41 -3.38 3.74
CA ARG A 108 -10.15 -4.59 4.15
C ARG A 108 -9.69 -5.83 3.40
N SER A 109 -9.45 -5.69 2.09
CA SER A 109 -9.02 -6.78 1.23
C SER A 109 -7.59 -7.22 1.55
N LEU A 110 -6.72 -6.30 1.95
CA LEU A 110 -5.35 -6.60 2.41
C LEU A 110 -5.34 -7.21 3.81
N ASP A 111 -6.14 -6.69 4.74
CA ASP A 111 -6.28 -7.24 6.10
C ASP A 111 -6.85 -8.66 6.11
N GLY A 112 -7.70 -9.00 5.13
CA GLY A 112 -8.24 -10.34 4.92
C GLY A 112 -7.32 -11.29 4.14
N SER A 113 -6.14 -10.84 3.71
CA SER A 113 -5.21 -11.64 2.92
C SER A 113 -4.12 -12.26 3.80
N ASP A 114 -3.91 -13.57 3.66
CA ASP A 114 -2.82 -14.30 4.33
C ASP A 114 -1.42 -13.92 3.80
N VAL A 115 -1.34 -13.22 2.66
CA VAL A 115 -0.09 -12.87 1.98
C VAL A 115 0.64 -11.73 2.70
N VAL A 116 -0.12 -10.83 3.31
CA VAL A 116 0.39 -9.64 3.97
C VAL A 116 0.72 -9.99 5.42
N SER A 117 1.98 -9.80 5.82
CA SER A 117 2.43 -10.15 7.16
C SER A 117 2.57 -8.89 8.00
N GLY A 118 1.46 -8.44 8.59
CA GLY A 118 1.43 -7.21 9.38
C GLY A 118 0.18 -7.05 10.23
N ARG A 119 0.19 -6.05 11.12
CA ARG A 119 -1.01 -5.65 11.87
C ARG A 119 -2.05 -5.09 10.91
N SER A 120 -3.30 -5.50 11.11
CA SER A 120 -4.47 -5.00 10.38
C SER A 120 -4.47 -3.46 10.36
N ILE A 121 -4.59 -2.90 9.16
CA ILE A 121 -4.69 -1.45 8.90
C ILE A 121 -5.86 -0.86 9.70
N LEU A 122 -6.98 -1.58 9.75
CA LEU A 122 -8.24 -1.11 10.32
C LEU A 122 -8.40 -1.37 11.82
N SER A 123 -7.39 -1.96 12.48
CA SER A 123 -7.45 -2.36 13.90
C SER A 123 -7.62 -1.21 14.92
N THR A 124 -7.84 0.03 14.47
CA THR A 124 -8.00 1.23 15.31
C THR A 124 -9.38 1.90 15.19
N THR A 125 -10.33 1.37 14.42
CA THR A 125 -11.61 2.07 14.13
C THR A 125 -12.88 1.30 14.50
N THR A 126 -12.86 0.48 15.56
CA THR A 126 -14.07 -0.19 16.05
C THR A 126 -14.26 -0.05 17.57
N GLN A 127 -14.25 1.18 18.08
CA GLN A 127 -14.98 1.55 19.29
C GLN A 127 -15.41 3.03 19.26
N GLU A 128 -16.21 3.45 18.29
CA GLU A 128 -17.03 4.65 18.44
C GLU A 128 -18.47 4.39 17.99
N LYS A 129 -19.31 4.17 19.01
CA LYS A 129 -20.74 4.48 19.13
C LYS A 129 -21.59 4.33 17.87
N GLU A 130 -22.34 3.23 17.85
CA GLU A 130 -23.71 3.23 17.32
C GLU A 130 -24.50 4.37 18.00
N GLY A 131 -24.71 5.44 17.25
CA GLY A 131 -25.51 6.59 17.63
C GLY A 131 -26.21 7.11 16.39
N ASP A 132 -27.41 6.60 16.18
CA ASP A 132 -28.58 7.21 15.53
C ASP A 132 -28.31 8.24 14.42
N GLU A 133 -28.59 7.88 13.16
CA GLU A 133 -29.70 8.47 12.39
C GLU A 133 -29.69 7.99 10.92
N THR A 134 -30.89 7.69 10.43
CA THR A 134 -31.32 7.38 9.06
C THR A 134 -30.82 6.06 8.42
N LYS A 135 -31.69 5.06 8.54
CA LYS A 135 -31.80 3.94 7.60
C LYS A 135 -32.11 4.49 6.21
N ASP A 136 -31.11 4.59 5.37
CA ASP A 136 -31.29 4.44 3.93
C ASP A 136 -30.55 3.16 3.56
N ASP A 137 -31.32 2.09 3.35
CA ASP A 137 -30.87 0.75 3.01
C ASP A 137 -30.33 0.72 1.57
N MET A 138 -29.20 1.39 1.33
CA MET A 138 -28.31 1.06 0.23
C MET A 138 -27.21 0.20 0.82
N GLU A 139 -27.19 -1.08 0.42
CA GLU A 139 -26.23 -2.11 0.79
C GLU A 139 -24.87 -1.53 1.20
N LYS A 140 -24.56 -1.64 2.50
CA LYS A 140 -23.17 -1.55 2.94
C LYS A 140 -22.45 -2.73 2.29
N ASP A 141 -21.87 -2.53 1.11
CA ASP A 141 -21.01 -3.51 0.45
C ASP A 141 -19.76 -3.73 1.32
N THR A 142 -19.93 -4.60 2.31
CA THR A 142 -18.91 -5.15 3.22
C THR A 142 -18.16 -6.32 2.59
N HIS A 143 -18.21 -6.46 1.26
CA HIS A 143 -17.55 -7.55 0.57
C HIS A 143 -16.06 -7.20 0.36
N TRP A 144 -15.20 -7.66 1.25
CA TRP A 144 -13.77 -7.71 0.97
C TRP A 144 -13.52 -8.76 -0.11
N MET A 145 -12.51 -8.55 -0.94
CA MET A 145 -12.21 -9.43 -2.06
C MET A 145 -10.80 -9.98 -1.93
N SER A 146 -10.57 -11.19 -2.42
CA SER A 146 -9.21 -11.73 -2.46
C SER A 146 -8.33 -10.86 -3.35
N VAL A 147 -7.09 -10.65 -2.91
CA VAL A 147 -6.07 -9.87 -3.64
C VAL A 147 -5.75 -10.48 -5.03
N SER A 148 -6.01 -11.77 -5.22
CA SER A 148 -5.85 -12.45 -6.52
C SER A 148 -7.01 -12.19 -7.50
N ASP A 149 -8.11 -11.60 -7.06
CA ASP A 149 -9.26 -11.30 -7.91
C ASP A 149 -8.97 -10.07 -8.79
N LYS A 150 -9.35 -10.14 -10.08
CA LYS A 150 -9.26 -9.00 -11.01
C LYS A 150 -10.02 -7.78 -10.49
N ARG A 151 -11.09 -7.99 -9.73
CA ARG A 151 -11.91 -6.95 -9.11
C ARG A 151 -11.13 -6.11 -8.11
N PHE A 152 -10.17 -6.71 -7.39
CA PHE A 152 -9.26 -5.97 -6.51
C PHE A 152 -8.33 -5.06 -7.33
N ALA A 153 -7.69 -5.58 -8.38
CA ALA A 153 -6.84 -4.78 -9.27
C ALA A 153 -7.61 -3.61 -9.92
N MET A 154 -8.90 -3.81 -10.23
CA MET A 154 -9.77 -2.73 -10.72
C MET A 154 -9.97 -1.61 -9.70
N ALA A 155 -10.13 -1.93 -8.41
CA ALA A 155 -10.23 -0.92 -7.36
C ALA A 155 -8.93 -0.13 -7.20
N VAL A 156 -7.78 -0.80 -7.19
CA VAL A 156 -6.46 -0.13 -7.13
C VAL A 156 -6.24 0.74 -8.38
N THR A 157 -6.69 0.29 -9.56
CA THR A 157 -6.66 1.08 -10.79
C THR A 157 -7.50 2.35 -10.68
N ALA A 158 -8.70 2.26 -10.12
CA ALA A 158 -9.56 3.42 -9.91
C ALA A 158 -8.89 4.45 -8.97
N LEU A 159 -8.23 3.98 -7.91
CA LEU A 159 -7.46 4.85 -7.03
C LEU A 159 -6.31 5.55 -7.78
N ARG A 160 -5.56 4.81 -8.62
CA ARG A 160 -4.50 5.41 -9.47
C ARG A 160 -5.04 6.49 -10.38
N LEU A 161 -6.20 6.27 -10.99
CA LEU A 161 -6.83 7.24 -11.87
C LEU A 161 -7.21 8.53 -11.15
N LEU A 162 -7.69 8.44 -9.90
CA LEU A 162 -7.98 9.61 -9.07
C LEU A 162 -6.71 10.35 -8.65
N VAL A 163 -5.68 9.63 -8.20
CA VAL A 163 -4.39 10.22 -7.77
C VAL A 163 -3.66 10.90 -8.94
N ARG A 164 -3.82 10.39 -10.16
CA ARG A 164 -3.23 10.99 -11.36
C ARG A 164 -3.74 12.41 -11.62
N VAL A 165 -4.91 12.76 -11.10
CA VAL A 165 -5.43 14.12 -11.16
C VAL A 165 -4.88 14.90 -9.98
N ASP A 166 -3.90 15.74 -10.29
CA ASP A 166 -3.13 16.44 -9.27
C ASP A 166 -4.02 17.26 -8.32
N GLY A 167 -3.83 17.06 -7.01
CA GLY A 167 -4.56 17.75 -5.95
C GLY A 167 -6.01 17.31 -5.74
N LEU A 168 -6.56 16.37 -6.52
CA LEU A 168 -7.98 16.00 -6.40
C LEU A 168 -8.27 15.22 -5.11
N VAL A 169 -7.41 14.26 -4.78
CA VAL A 169 -7.62 13.31 -3.67
C VAL A 169 -6.45 13.27 -2.70
N ASP A 170 -5.46 14.14 -2.86
CA ASP A 170 -4.24 14.16 -2.05
C ASP A 170 -4.56 14.27 -0.56
N ASP A 171 -5.47 15.17 -0.18
CA ASP A 171 -5.90 15.37 1.20
C ASP A 171 -6.57 14.13 1.79
N VAL A 172 -7.36 13.41 0.98
CA VAL A 172 -8.08 12.20 1.40
C VAL A 172 -7.11 11.04 1.59
N VAL A 173 -6.15 10.88 0.67
CA VAL A 173 -5.10 9.87 0.78
C VAL A 173 -4.23 10.13 2.00
N CYS A 174 -3.97 11.40 2.32
CA CYS A 174 -3.12 11.81 3.44
C CYS A 174 -3.86 11.92 4.79
N ASP A 175 -5.18 11.72 4.81
CA ASP A 175 -5.99 11.75 6.02
C ASP A 175 -5.65 10.55 6.93
N GLU A 176 -5.63 10.79 8.26
CA GLU A 176 -5.33 9.77 9.26
C GLU A 176 -6.40 8.67 9.27
N LYS A 177 -7.66 9.02 8.98
CA LYS A 177 -8.79 8.07 8.98
C LYS A 177 -8.82 7.17 7.76
N SER A 178 -8.19 7.59 6.66
CA SER A 178 -8.16 6.85 5.41
C SER A 178 -6.99 5.86 5.34
N HIS A 179 -6.01 5.98 6.24
CA HIS A 179 -4.82 5.12 6.30
C HIS A 179 -4.06 5.00 4.97
N GLY A 180 -4.11 6.01 4.10
CA GLY A 180 -3.58 5.92 2.72
C GLY A 180 -2.11 5.50 2.63
N PRO A 181 -1.17 6.14 3.36
CA PRO A 181 0.22 5.68 3.42
C PRO A 181 0.39 4.21 3.79
N ALA A 182 -0.34 3.74 4.82
CA ALA A 182 -0.28 2.36 5.26
C ALA A 182 -0.78 1.39 4.18
N VAL A 183 -1.91 1.72 3.54
CA VAL A 183 -2.48 0.93 2.44
C VAL A 183 -1.49 0.85 1.27
N LEU A 184 -0.91 1.98 0.85
CA LEU A 184 0.02 2.03 -0.27
C LEU A 184 1.32 1.25 0.00
N PHE A 185 1.87 1.32 1.21
CA PHE A 185 3.03 0.50 1.58
C PHE A 185 2.69 -0.98 1.72
N MET A 186 1.49 -1.31 2.17
CA MET A 186 1.04 -2.71 2.26
C MET A 186 0.81 -3.33 0.88
N LEU A 187 0.35 -2.56 -0.10
CA LEU A 187 0.29 -3.01 -1.50
C LEU A 187 1.66 -3.38 -2.08
N MET A 188 2.76 -2.87 -1.51
CA MET A 188 4.13 -3.26 -1.92
C MET A 188 4.55 -4.62 -1.35
N GLU A 189 3.84 -5.16 -0.35
CA GLU A 189 4.05 -6.54 0.14
C GLU A 189 3.53 -7.60 -0.85
N LEU A 190 2.68 -7.21 -1.80
CA LEU A 190 2.10 -8.12 -2.77
C LEU A 190 3.17 -8.75 -3.71
N PRO A 191 2.87 -9.91 -4.30
CA PRO A 191 3.68 -10.52 -5.34
C PRO A 191 3.88 -9.55 -6.51
N GLN A 192 5.08 -9.53 -7.09
CA GLN A 192 5.49 -8.49 -8.05
C GLN A 192 5.04 -8.73 -9.49
N ASP A 193 4.50 -9.91 -9.74
CA ASP A 193 3.74 -10.33 -10.91
C ASP A 193 2.28 -9.87 -10.85
N CYS A 194 1.78 -9.47 -9.66
CA CYS A 194 0.44 -8.94 -9.50
C CYS A 194 0.31 -7.54 -10.12
N GLU A 195 -0.75 -7.32 -10.91
CA GLU A 195 -1.06 -6.01 -11.49
C GLU A 195 -1.19 -4.92 -10.42
N ALA A 196 -1.74 -5.26 -9.25
CA ALA A 196 -1.90 -4.33 -8.13
C ALA A 196 -0.57 -3.78 -7.59
N PHE A 197 0.54 -4.55 -7.68
CA PHE A 197 1.87 -4.11 -7.27
C PHE A 197 2.44 -3.06 -8.23
N ASP A 198 2.25 -3.25 -9.54
CA ASP A 198 2.69 -2.25 -10.52
C ASP A 198 1.84 -0.98 -10.43
N ILE A 199 0.52 -1.10 -10.23
CA ILE A 199 -0.36 0.04 -10.04
C ILE A 199 -0.02 0.80 -8.75
N SER A 200 0.27 0.10 -7.64
CA SER A 200 0.65 0.75 -6.38
C SER A 200 1.99 1.47 -6.48
N SER A 201 2.96 0.89 -7.19
CA SER A 201 4.24 1.53 -7.50
C SER A 201 4.03 2.83 -8.28
N ASP A 202 3.12 2.84 -9.26
CA ASP A 202 2.78 4.04 -10.00
C ASP A 202 2.16 5.11 -9.08
N ILE A 203 1.24 4.73 -8.20
CA ILE A 203 0.64 5.66 -7.22
C ILE A 203 1.72 6.25 -6.32
N LEU A 204 2.60 5.42 -5.75
CA LEU A 204 3.70 5.88 -4.89
C LEU A 204 4.66 6.79 -5.62
N SER A 205 4.95 6.55 -6.90
CA SER A 205 5.79 7.44 -7.71
C SER A 205 5.19 8.84 -7.92
N LEU A 206 3.86 8.94 -7.93
CA LEU A 206 3.13 10.22 -8.02
C LEU A 206 3.02 10.92 -6.67
N MET A 207 2.91 10.16 -5.58
CA MET A 207 2.69 10.69 -4.23
C MET A 207 3.97 10.98 -3.45
N SER A 208 5.02 10.15 -3.58
CA SER A 208 6.26 10.28 -2.81
C SER A 208 6.98 11.64 -2.97
N PRO A 209 6.92 12.35 -4.11
CA PRO A 209 7.52 13.66 -4.25
C PRO A 209 6.69 14.78 -3.60
N LYS A 210 5.43 14.53 -3.25
CA LYS A 210 4.53 15.52 -2.68
C LYS A 210 4.81 15.70 -1.19
N GLN A 211 5.01 16.94 -0.77
CA GLN A 211 5.28 17.28 0.62
C GLN A 211 4.16 16.81 1.57
N ILE A 212 2.89 16.99 1.18
CA ILE A 212 1.71 16.59 1.97
C ILE A 212 1.75 15.09 2.30
N PHE A 213 2.14 14.27 1.32
CA PHE A 213 2.26 12.82 1.51
C PHE A 213 3.42 12.46 2.44
N ALA A 214 4.59 13.08 2.26
CA ALA A 214 5.74 12.86 3.14
C ALA A 214 5.45 13.25 4.59
N GLU A 215 4.75 14.37 4.80
CA GLU A 215 4.28 14.79 6.14
C GLU A 215 3.27 13.80 6.71
N ALA A 216 2.34 13.29 5.90
CA ALA A 216 1.38 12.26 6.33
C ALA A 216 2.08 10.95 6.73
N VAL A 217 3.05 10.47 5.94
CA VAL A 217 3.87 9.28 6.27
C VAL A 217 4.57 9.46 7.62
N SER A 218 5.17 10.64 7.84
CA SER A 218 5.85 10.97 9.09
C SER A 218 4.88 11.01 10.28
N ARG A 219 3.72 11.64 10.12
CA ARG A 219 2.71 11.81 11.17
C ARG A 219 2.04 10.49 11.56
N GLN A 220 1.77 9.63 10.59
CA GLN A 220 1.16 8.32 10.82
C GLN A 220 2.18 7.28 11.29
N GLY A 221 3.48 7.57 11.20
CA GLY A 221 4.54 6.68 11.66
C GLY A 221 4.65 5.40 10.82
N GLU A 222 4.30 5.44 9.54
CA GLU A 222 4.20 4.24 8.69
C GLU A 222 5.52 3.87 7.97
N LEU A 223 6.57 4.66 8.19
CA LEU A 223 7.86 4.48 7.51
C LEU A 223 8.51 3.11 7.81
N TRP A 224 8.29 2.56 9.00
CA TRP A 224 8.80 1.23 9.36
C TRP A 224 8.21 0.14 8.48
N ARG A 225 6.98 0.30 7.98
CA ARG A 225 6.37 -0.67 7.06
C ARG A 225 7.16 -0.70 5.78
N LEU A 226 7.47 0.47 5.20
CA LEU A 226 8.27 0.54 3.97
C LEU A 226 9.62 -0.15 4.14
N LEU A 227 10.36 0.12 5.23
CA LEU A 227 11.63 -0.56 5.50
C LEU A 227 11.46 -2.07 5.69
N LYS A 228 10.41 -2.51 6.41
CA LYS A 228 10.08 -3.93 6.57
C LYS A 228 9.77 -4.59 5.24
N VAL A 229 9.01 -3.95 4.36
CA VAL A 229 8.67 -4.46 3.02
C VAL A 229 9.94 -4.63 2.18
N LEU A 230 10.86 -3.66 2.24
CA LEU A 230 12.08 -3.67 1.44
C LEU A 230 13.09 -4.73 1.87
N GLU A 231 13.13 -5.04 3.17
CA GLU A 231 14.17 -5.88 3.76
C GLU A 231 13.64 -7.18 4.35
N ARG A 232 12.43 -7.59 3.97
CA ARG A 232 11.87 -8.89 4.32
C ARG A 232 12.78 -10.00 3.79
N GLN A 233 13.25 -10.86 4.68
CA GLN A 233 13.79 -12.16 4.29
C GLN A 233 12.61 -13.06 3.96
N ASP A 234 12.53 -13.53 2.72
CA ASP A 234 11.66 -14.66 2.42
C ASP A 234 12.24 -15.86 3.18
N GLU A 235 11.41 -16.59 3.94
CA GLU A 235 11.82 -17.68 4.85
C GLU A 235 12.45 -18.91 4.14
N GLY A 236 12.96 -18.76 2.92
CA GLY A 236 13.62 -19.81 2.13
C GLY A 236 15.08 -20.08 2.55
N GLU A 237 15.78 -19.14 3.19
CA GLU A 237 17.15 -19.38 3.69
C GLU A 237 17.14 -19.91 5.13
N LYS A 238 16.56 -21.09 5.38
CA LYS A 238 16.97 -21.87 6.54
C LYS A 238 18.38 -22.39 6.27
N ASN A 239 19.34 -21.91 7.06
CA ASN A 239 20.72 -22.39 7.15
C ASN A 239 20.77 -23.87 7.60
N ASP A 240 20.39 -24.80 6.73
CA ASP A 240 20.77 -26.21 6.91
C ASP A 240 22.10 -26.47 6.16
N PRO A 241 23.08 -27.14 6.78
CA PRO A 241 24.35 -27.48 6.13
C PRO A 241 24.10 -28.43 4.94
N PRO A 242 24.95 -28.42 3.90
CA PRO A 242 24.67 -29.13 2.66
C PRO A 242 24.80 -30.64 2.87
N SER A 243 23.67 -31.29 3.14
CA SER A 243 23.54 -32.73 2.97
C SER A 243 23.21 -33.02 1.51
N SER A 244 24.24 -33.51 0.82
CA SER A 244 24.22 -34.30 -0.40
C SER A 244 22.87 -34.57 -1.11
N SER A 245 22.93 -34.32 -2.41
CA SER A 245 22.38 -35.13 -3.51
C SER A 245 21.10 -34.64 -4.25
N ILE A 246 21.37 -34.12 -5.46
CA ILE A 246 20.59 -34.24 -6.71
C ILE A 246 19.20 -33.56 -6.74
N GLN A 247 19.16 -32.22 -6.85
CA GLN A 247 18.06 -31.43 -7.49
C GLN A 247 18.58 -30.11 -8.13
N SER A 248 19.76 -30.11 -8.78
CA SER A 248 20.52 -28.87 -9.07
C SER A 248 20.16 -28.10 -10.36
N LYS A 249 18.90 -28.04 -10.81
CA LYS A 249 18.52 -27.15 -11.92
C LYS A 249 17.21 -26.38 -11.75
N GLU A 250 16.16 -26.99 -11.20
CA GLU A 250 14.88 -26.29 -10.99
C GLU A 250 14.90 -25.41 -9.74
N GLU A 251 15.62 -25.79 -8.68
CA GLU A 251 15.82 -24.97 -7.47
C GLU A 251 16.63 -23.69 -7.77
N GLY A 252 17.67 -23.81 -8.61
CA GLY A 252 18.52 -22.67 -8.99
C GLY A 252 17.83 -21.63 -9.89
N GLU A 253 16.83 -22.03 -10.69
CA GLU A 253 16.01 -21.08 -11.47
C GLU A 253 14.95 -20.39 -10.59
N GLN A 254 14.33 -21.12 -9.65
CA GLN A 254 13.37 -20.52 -8.70
C GLN A 254 14.04 -19.53 -7.74
N ASP A 255 15.23 -19.83 -7.22
CA ASP A 255 16.00 -18.92 -6.37
C ASP A 255 16.46 -17.67 -7.13
N ALA A 256 16.82 -17.81 -8.42
CA ALA A 256 17.20 -16.68 -9.27
C ALA A 256 16.00 -15.77 -9.59
N ASP A 257 14.84 -16.35 -9.85
CA ASP A 257 13.61 -15.59 -10.09
C ASP A 257 13.11 -14.90 -8.82
N LEU A 258 13.21 -15.54 -7.65
CA LEU A 258 12.87 -14.93 -6.37
C LEU A 258 13.81 -13.76 -6.02
N ALA A 259 15.13 -13.93 -6.21
CA ALA A 259 16.10 -12.85 -6.03
C ALA A 259 15.84 -11.68 -7.00
N ARG A 260 15.48 -11.99 -8.26
CA ARG A 260 15.11 -10.99 -9.26
C ARG A 260 13.82 -10.27 -8.92
N GLN A 261 12.85 -10.97 -8.34
CA GLN A 261 11.65 -10.36 -7.79
C GLN A 261 12.07 -9.40 -6.68
N THR A 262 12.70 -9.85 -5.60
CA THR A 262 13.08 -8.98 -4.46
C THR A 262 13.88 -7.72 -4.89
N ALA A 263 14.71 -7.83 -5.92
CA ALA A 263 15.42 -6.69 -6.51
C ALA A 263 14.50 -5.59 -7.09
N LYS A 264 13.42 -5.92 -7.83
CA LYS A 264 12.49 -4.91 -8.40
C LYS A 264 11.72 -4.17 -7.31
N ARG A 265 11.30 -4.85 -6.25
CA ARG A 265 10.69 -4.22 -5.05
C ARG A 265 11.68 -3.27 -4.37
N GLN A 266 12.93 -3.70 -4.18
CA GLN A 266 13.97 -2.87 -3.58
C GLN A 266 14.28 -1.63 -4.41
N GLU A 267 14.49 -1.78 -5.71
CA GLU A 267 14.80 -0.67 -6.61
C GLU A 267 13.73 0.44 -6.53
N ARG A 268 12.45 0.06 -6.62
CA ARG A 268 11.33 1.02 -6.54
C ARG A 268 11.16 1.59 -5.13
N GLY A 269 11.16 0.75 -4.11
CA GLY A 269 10.88 1.20 -2.75
C GLY A 269 11.97 2.09 -2.17
N TRP A 270 13.25 1.84 -2.48
CA TRP A 270 14.34 2.74 -2.09
C TRP A 270 14.27 4.09 -2.82
N ALA A 271 13.84 4.12 -4.08
CA ALA A 271 13.58 5.38 -4.78
C ALA A 271 12.45 6.20 -4.12
N PHE A 272 11.39 5.54 -3.65
CA PHE A 272 10.33 6.19 -2.89
C PHE A 272 10.85 6.75 -1.56
N LEU A 273 11.66 5.97 -0.83
CA LEU A 273 12.24 6.43 0.43
C LEU A 273 13.17 7.64 0.21
N GLU A 274 13.99 7.64 -0.83
CA GLU A 274 14.87 8.77 -1.18
C GLU A 274 14.06 10.04 -1.46
N SER A 275 12.95 9.92 -2.19
CA SER A 275 11.99 11.01 -2.42
C SER A 275 11.37 11.52 -1.11
N LEU A 276 10.95 10.62 -0.22
CA LEU A 276 10.32 10.96 1.05
C LEU A 276 11.31 11.66 2.01
N VAL A 277 12.52 11.13 2.13
CA VAL A 277 13.58 11.65 3.02
C VAL A 277 14.09 13.03 2.61
N SER A 278 13.86 13.42 1.35
CA SER A 278 14.10 14.80 0.92
C SER A 278 13.22 15.82 1.66
N THR A 279 12.14 15.39 2.31
CA THR A 279 11.30 16.22 3.19
C THR A 279 11.81 16.20 4.62
N PRO A 280 12.00 17.36 5.29
CA PRO A 280 12.51 17.43 6.66
C PRO A 280 11.68 16.66 7.69
N ALA A 281 10.36 16.54 7.52
CA ALA A 281 9.50 15.80 8.44
C ALA A 281 9.92 14.32 8.53
N VAL A 282 10.06 13.65 7.38
CA VAL A 282 10.48 12.25 7.31
C VAL A 282 11.91 12.08 7.82
N ALA A 283 12.82 12.97 7.41
CA ALA A 283 14.22 12.89 7.85
C ALA A 283 14.36 13.08 9.37
N ASN A 284 13.59 13.97 10.00
CA ASN A 284 13.51 14.08 11.46
C ASN A 284 12.92 12.82 12.09
N ALA A 285 11.85 12.26 11.51
CA ALA A 285 11.24 11.03 12.02
C ALA A 285 12.22 9.84 12.01
N ILE A 286 13.08 9.73 10.99
CA ILE A 286 14.11 8.68 10.92
C ILE A 286 15.15 8.83 12.04
N VAL A 287 15.67 10.04 12.22
CA VAL A 287 16.77 10.27 13.16
C VAL A 287 16.30 10.26 14.62
N ASN A 288 15.06 10.68 14.88
CA ASN A 288 14.47 10.62 16.22
C ASN A 288 13.89 9.24 16.59
N SER A 289 13.91 8.27 15.67
CA SER A 289 13.45 6.89 15.90
C SER A 289 14.58 5.87 15.73
N SER A 290 14.27 4.57 15.81
CA SER A 290 15.21 3.50 15.47
C SER A 290 15.51 3.42 13.96
N GLY A 291 14.87 4.24 13.13
CA GLY A 291 15.00 4.18 11.68
C GLY A 291 16.44 4.36 11.18
N TRP A 292 17.22 5.27 11.77
CA TRP A 292 18.63 5.44 11.41
C TRP A 292 19.48 4.20 11.74
N LEU A 293 19.13 3.47 12.80
CA LEU A 293 19.82 2.23 13.19
C LEU A 293 19.44 1.08 12.25
N GLU A 294 18.18 1.00 11.83
CA GLU A 294 17.73 0.04 10.80
C GLU A 294 18.46 0.29 9.48
N LEU A 295 18.59 1.55 9.04
CA LEU A 295 19.40 1.92 7.88
C LEU A 295 20.87 1.48 8.07
N LEU A 296 21.48 1.77 9.22
CA LEU A 296 22.85 1.33 9.50
C LEU A 296 23.00 -0.20 9.45
N GLY A 297 22.03 -0.93 10.01
CA GLY A 297 21.98 -2.40 9.96
C GLY A 297 21.94 -2.94 8.54
N ILE A 298 21.11 -2.35 7.68
CA ILE A 298 21.03 -2.70 6.26
C ILE A 298 22.38 -2.42 5.58
N LEU A 299 22.98 -1.24 5.77
CA LEU A 299 24.27 -0.86 5.18
C LEU A 299 25.39 -1.83 5.54
N VAL A 300 25.44 -2.23 6.82
CA VAL A 300 26.48 -3.11 7.38
C VAL A 300 26.26 -4.58 7.01
N GLY A 301 25.05 -4.94 6.54
CA GLY A 301 24.67 -6.30 6.15
C GLY A 301 24.33 -7.18 7.35
N TYR A 302 23.55 -6.65 8.29
CA TYR A 302 23.04 -7.41 9.43
C TYR A 302 22.20 -8.62 8.97
N SER A 303 22.35 -9.75 9.66
CA SER A 303 21.79 -11.05 9.25
C SER A 303 20.27 -11.12 9.23
N GLY A 304 19.55 -10.18 9.84
CA GLY A 304 18.09 -10.10 9.80
C GLY A 304 17.51 -9.36 8.59
N PHE A 305 18.36 -8.77 7.74
CA PHE A 305 17.95 -8.06 6.53
C PHE A 305 18.42 -8.79 5.27
N THR A 306 17.98 -8.33 4.10
CA THR A 306 18.48 -8.90 2.85
C THR A 306 19.95 -8.56 2.65
N LYS A 307 20.71 -9.47 2.06
CA LYS A 307 22.14 -9.23 1.73
C LYS A 307 22.31 -8.61 0.34
N LEU A 308 21.24 -8.11 -0.25
CA LEU A 308 21.24 -7.56 -1.60
C LEU A 308 22.01 -6.23 -1.63
N TRP A 309 22.85 -6.05 -2.65
CA TRP A 309 23.61 -4.81 -2.84
C TRP A 309 22.69 -3.60 -2.98
N ALA A 310 21.55 -3.75 -3.66
CA ALA A 310 20.57 -2.68 -3.85
C ALA A 310 20.06 -2.11 -2.52
N GLY A 311 19.78 -2.97 -1.53
CA GLY A 311 19.39 -2.56 -0.17
C GLY A 311 20.48 -1.77 0.55
N ARG A 312 21.72 -2.29 0.53
CA ARG A 312 22.89 -1.61 1.13
C ARG A 312 23.13 -0.24 0.50
N GLN A 313 23.05 -0.17 -0.83
CA GLN A 313 23.25 1.05 -1.60
C GLN A 313 22.13 2.06 -1.32
N GLY A 314 20.87 1.64 -1.32
CA GLY A 314 19.72 2.50 -1.00
C GLY A 314 19.78 3.07 0.42
N SER A 315 20.16 2.24 1.39
CA SER A 315 20.37 2.68 2.77
C SER A 315 21.50 3.70 2.87
N ALA A 316 22.66 3.42 2.27
CA ALA A 316 23.78 4.36 2.26
C ALA A 316 23.43 5.69 1.58
N LYS A 317 22.68 5.67 0.47
CA LYS A 317 22.19 6.91 -0.17
C LYS A 317 21.29 7.71 0.78
N THR A 318 20.39 7.03 1.47
CA THR A 318 19.49 7.65 2.45
C THR A 318 20.26 8.29 3.59
N LEU A 319 21.21 7.57 4.19
CA LEU A 319 22.08 8.09 5.26
C LEU A 319 22.94 9.27 4.79
N SER A 320 23.51 9.19 3.58
CA SER A 320 24.25 10.30 2.97
C SER A 320 23.36 11.54 2.84
N ARG A 321 22.12 11.38 2.37
CA ARG A 321 21.15 12.48 2.24
C ARG A 321 20.83 13.14 3.57
N LEU A 322 20.70 12.36 4.66
CA LEU A 322 20.50 12.86 6.02
C LEU A 322 21.70 13.67 6.53
N LEU A 323 22.93 13.24 6.21
CA LEU A 323 24.17 13.93 6.60
C LEU A 323 24.38 15.27 5.86
N TRP A 324 23.80 15.41 4.67
CA TRP A 324 23.85 16.65 3.89
C TRP A 324 22.92 17.75 4.40
N ASP A 325 21.85 17.39 5.12
CA ASP A 325 20.97 18.38 5.72
C ASP A 325 21.67 19.02 6.95
N PRO A 326 21.79 20.35 7.04
CA PRO A 326 22.50 20.99 8.15
C PRO A 326 21.91 20.72 9.53
N ASN A 327 20.58 20.64 9.65
CA ASN A 327 19.90 20.46 10.93
C ASN A 327 19.89 18.98 11.32
N ILE A 328 19.52 18.12 10.38
CA ILE A 328 19.41 16.68 10.62
C ILE A 328 20.80 16.05 10.70
N GLY A 329 21.76 16.49 9.88
CA GLY A 329 23.14 16.03 9.89
C GLY A 329 23.87 16.32 11.20
N ALA A 330 23.52 17.42 11.89
CA ALA A 330 24.04 17.71 13.24
C ALA A 330 23.62 16.66 14.29
N ILE A 331 22.51 15.96 14.05
CA ILE A 331 22.00 14.88 14.91
C ILE A 331 22.47 13.51 14.40
N ALA A 332 22.41 13.28 13.07
CA ALA A 332 22.75 12.01 12.44
C ALA A 332 24.25 11.69 12.51
N ALA A 333 25.14 12.68 12.28
CA ALA A 333 26.57 12.43 12.27
C ALA A 333 27.10 11.91 13.63
N PRO A 334 26.76 12.52 14.79
CA PRO A 334 27.15 11.97 16.09
C PRO A 334 26.62 10.57 16.36
N LEU A 335 25.43 10.21 15.85
CA LEU A 335 24.87 8.86 15.99
C LEU A 335 25.70 7.84 15.20
N LEU A 336 26.05 8.16 13.95
CA LEU A 336 26.89 7.29 13.13
C LEU A 336 28.31 7.17 13.68
N HIS A 337 28.90 8.25 14.22
CA HIS A 337 30.24 8.22 14.82
C HIS A 337 30.36 7.33 16.07
N LYS A 338 29.24 6.94 16.70
CA LYS A 338 29.27 5.95 17.80
C LYS A 338 29.62 4.54 17.33
N PHE A 339 29.37 4.25 16.05
CA PHE A 339 29.53 2.92 15.46
C PHE A 339 30.58 2.90 14.35
N LEU A 340 30.70 3.99 13.58
CA LEU A 340 31.58 4.08 12.42
C LEU A 340 32.76 5.03 12.67
N PRO A 341 33.97 4.68 12.20
CA PRO A 341 35.11 5.60 12.13
C PRO A 341 34.79 6.89 11.39
N THR A 342 35.41 7.99 11.81
CA THR A 342 35.19 9.32 11.22
C THR A 342 35.42 9.36 9.71
N ALA A 343 36.48 8.69 9.23
CA ALA A 343 36.78 8.62 7.80
C ALA A 343 35.63 8.03 6.97
N LEU A 344 34.96 7.00 7.47
CA LEU A 344 33.83 6.38 6.77
C LEU A 344 32.57 7.25 6.76
N VAL A 345 32.31 7.99 7.85
CA VAL A 345 31.17 8.93 7.90
C VAL A 345 31.38 10.12 6.97
N VAL A 346 32.61 10.64 6.90
CA VAL A 346 32.99 11.70 5.96
C VAL A 346 32.90 11.20 4.52
N LEU A 347 33.42 10.00 4.24
CA LEU A 347 33.32 9.38 2.93
C LEU A 347 31.86 9.20 2.48
N LEU A 348 30.98 8.75 3.37
CA LEU A 348 29.55 8.61 3.11
C LEU A 348 28.88 9.95 2.80
N LYS A 349 29.27 11.02 3.49
CA LYS A 349 28.76 12.36 3.25
C LYS A 349 29.28 12.92 1.92
N ASP A 350 30.59 12.89 1.70
CA ASP A 350 31.22 13.69 0.64
C ASP A 350 31.30 12.94 -0.71
N GLU A 351 31.57 11.64 -0.69
CA GLU A 351 31.70 10.81 -1.91
C GLU A 351 30.49 9.91 -2.18
N GLY A 352 29.60 9.74 -1.20
CA GLY A 352 28.33 9.04 -1.33
C GLY A 352 28.39 7.52 -1.13
N ALA A 353 27.27 6.87 -1.42
CA ALA A 353 27.00 5.47 -1.07
C ALA A 353 27.99 4.47 -1.69
N ASP A 354 28.28 4.58 -2.99
CA ASP A 354 29.11 3.60 -3.69
C ASP A 354 30.56 3.65 -3.23
N ALA A 355 31.09 4.85 -2.97
CA ALA A 355 32.44 5.03 -2.45
C ALA A 355 32.54 4.45 -1.03
N MET A 356 31.58 4.78 -0.16
CA MET A 356 31.49 4.24 1.18
C MET A 356 31.45 2.71 1.19
N LEU A 357 30.56 2.07 0.43
CA LEU A 357 30.45 0.61 0.41
C LEU A 357 31.70 -0.08 -0.15
N ARG A 358 32.35 0.51 -1.16
CA ARG A 358 33.61 -0.01 -1.71
C ARG A 358 34.76 -0.01 -0.70
N VAL A 359 34.86 1.02 0.13
CA VAL A 359 35.87 1.09 1.20
C VAL A 359 35.47 0.22 2.38
N PHE A 360 34.18 0.21 2.73
CA PHE A 360 33.65 -0.57 3.84
C PHE A 360 33.88 -2.06 3.66
N ASP A 361 33.75 -2.62 2.46
CA ASP A 361 33.93 -4.06 2.22
C ASP A 361 35.41 -4.48 2.01
N LYS A 362 36.36 -3.54 2.06
CA LYS A 362 37.80 -3.79 1.87
C LYS A 362 38.59 -3.59 3.16
N GLU A 363 39.77 -4.19 3.22
CA GLU A 363 40.76 -3.86 4.24
C GLU A 363 41.40 -2.50 3.95
N SER A 364 41.60 -1.70 5.00
CA SER A 364 42.31 -0.42 4.94
C SER A 364 43.27 -0.31 6.11
N GLU A 365 44.54 -0.03 5.80
CA GLU A 365 45.59 0.31 6.76
C GLU A 365 46.22 1.64 6.32
N THR A 366 45.48 2.72 6.50
CA THR A 366 45.96 4.08 6.21
C THR A 366 46.02 4.90 7.49
N PRO A 367 46.79 6.01 7.53
CA PRO A 367 46.81 6.90 8.70
C PRO A 367 45.42 7.47 9.07
N GLU A 368 44.50 7.53 8.11
CA GLU A 368 43.15 8.05 8.29
C GLU A 368 42.13 6.96 8.67
N LEU A 369 42.38 5.71 8.27
CA LEU A 369 41.47 4.59 8.49
C LEU A 369 42.22 3.27 8.65
N ILE A 370 42.10 2.70 9.84
CA ILE A 370 42.35 1.29 10.13
C ILE A 370 40.98 0.60 10.12
N TRP A 371 40.78 -0.32 9.20
CA TRP A 371 39.51 -1.03 9.01
C TRP A 371 39.80 -2.43 8.52
N ASP A 372 39.59 -3.42 9.40
CA ASP A 372 39.83 -4.82 9.09
C ASP A 372 38.54 -5.68 9.16
N SER A 373 38.67 -6.96 8.84
CA SER A 373 37.56 -7.92 8.94
C SER A 373 37.01 -8.11 10.36
N GLU A 374 37.85 -7.99 11.39
CA GLU A 374 37.47 -8.16 12.79
C GLU A 374 36.61 -6.99 13.25
N MET A 375 37.04 -5.75 12.96
CA MET A 375 36.28 -4.53 13.22
C MET A 375 34.91 -4.54 12.52
N ARG A 376 34.84 -5.05 11.28
CA ARG A 376 33.56 -5.23 10.57
C ARG A 376 32.62 -6.20 11.28
N MET A 377 33.16 -7.28 11.84
CA MET A 377 32.39 -8.28 12.58
C MET A 377 31.94 -7.76 13.93
N GLU A 378 32.80 -7.04 14.66
CA GLU A 378 32.43 -6.36 15.90
C GLU A 378 31.29 -5.35 15.66
N LEU A 379 31.39 -4.54 14.61
CA LEU A 379 30.35 -3.59 14.22
C LEU A 379 29.02 -4.30 13.92
N ARG A 380 29.05 -5.37 13.11
CA ARG A 380 27.86 -6.18 12.79
C ARG A 380 27.21 -6.73 14.05
N THR A 381 28.02 -7.22 14.98
CA THR A 381 27.56 -7.80 16.25
C THR A 381 26.92 -6.72 17.12
N ALA A 382 27.60 -5.59 17.32
CA ALA A 382 27.10 -4.49 18.14
C ALA A 382 25.81 -3.88 17.58
N VAL A 383 25.71 -3.67 16.26
CA VAL A 383 24.50 -3.16 15.61
C VAL A 383 23.37 -4.19 15.68
N GLY A 384 23.69 -5.47 15.47
CA GLY A 384 22.74 -6.57 15.56
C GLY A 384 22.08 -6.67 16.93
N GLU A 385 22.86 -6.66 18.01
CA GLU A 385 22.32 -6.71 19.37
C GLU A 385 21.37 -5.56 19.70
N GLN A 386 21.61 -4.37 19.14
CA GLN A 386 20.73 -3.22 19.34
C GLN A 386 19.45 -3.33 18.50
N LEU A 387 19.55 -3.85 17.28
CA LEU A 387 18.41 -4.08 16.40
C LEU A 387 17.48 -5.17 16.94
N ASP A 388 18.05 -6.28 17.44
CA ASP A 388 17.28 -7.36 18.06
C ASP A 388 16.42 -6.82 19.22
N LYS A 389 17.02 -6.01 20.11
CA LYS A 389 16.28 -5.34 21.19
C LYS A 389 15.20 -4.39 20.66
N CYS A 390 15.46 -3.67 19.57
CA CYS A 390 14.47 -2.78 18.95
C CYS A 390 13.28 -3.58 18.40
N PHE A 391 13.54 -4.71 17.74
CA PHE A 391 12.50 -5.56 17.18
C PHE A 391 11.68 -6.28 18.26
N GLU A 392 12.33 -6.78 19.31
CA GLU A 392 11.64 -7.35 20.48
C GLU A 392 10.72 -6.31 21.14
N ASN A 393 11.21 -5.09 21.36
CA ASN A 393 10.40 -4.00 21.92
C ASN A 393 9.23 -3.62 20.99
N ARG A 394 9.43 -3.64 19.67
CA ARG A 394 8.37 -3.37 18.68
C ARG A 394 7.28 -4.45 18.72
N GLN A 395 7.67 -5.71 18.88
CA GLN A 395 6.74 -6.84 19.03
C GLN A 395 6.00 -6.79 20.38
N ALA A 396 6.71 -6.51 21.48
CA ALA A 396 6.15 -6.47 22.83
C ALA A 396 5.19 -5.27 23.06
N ASN A 397 5.51 -4.09 22.51
CA ASN A 397 4.67 -2.89 22.62
C ASN A 397 3.57 -2.80 21.55
N GLY A 398 3.33 -3.87 20.79
CA GLY A 398 2.24 -3.92 19.81
C GLY A 398 2.36 -2.87 18.69
N GLY A 399 3.57 -2.60 18.20
CA GLY A 399 3.85 -1.81 17.00
C GLY A 399 3.11 -0.47 16.89
N GLY A 400 3.72 0.62 17.39
CA GLY A 400 3.36 1.99 17.01
C GLY A 400 2.38 2.74 17.92
N GLY A 401 2.01 2.20 19.09
CA GLY A 401 1.15 2.89 20.07
C GLY A 401 1.88 3.86 21.00
N GLY A 402 3.22 3.85 20.99
CA GLY A 402 3.96 4.97 21.56
C GLY A 402 3.87 6.11 20.55
N LYS A 403 3.21 7.22 20.92
CA LYS A 403 3.52 8.50 20.29
C LYS A 403 5.06 8.62 20.26
N PHE A 404 5.61 8.54 19.06
CA PHE A 404 7.00 8.89 18.80
C PHE A 404 7.14 10.40 18.81
#